data_AF-A0A0Q5T1Y7-F1
#
_entry.id   AF-A0A0Q5T1Y7-F1
#
_cell.length_a   1.000
_cell.length_b   1.000
_cell.length_c   1.000
_cell.angle_alpha   90.00
_cell.angle_beta   90.00
_cell.angle_gamma   90.00
#
_symmetry.space_group_name_H-M   'P 1'
#
loop_
_entity.id
_entity.type
_entity.pdbx_description
1 polymer ?
#
loop_
_entity_poly.entity_id
_entity_poly.type
_entity_poly.pdbx_seq_one_letter_code
_entity_poly.pdbx_strand_id
1 'polypeptide(L)'
;MKPLFFFLILLFTIITAKAQAPEQFSFQGVARGVDGKPISDVIVRLRVTIHSESLMGPSVYQEIHRPPTNTNGVFTIAIGKGNVVSGNFTEIPWKALEHFIQLEIDPTGGNDFINLGSTQLLSVPYALQAREATQWNQGIPVVQSLKLGSEIDPNSDPNDPKVLKYMLPAIEDGQTLIWYPVKGSFRAGNAGNEKWNDALTGQFSFATGAGTEASGECSAAFGTFTKASGTRAVSMGFNSEATGTASFSAGNFTRAGGTASVTFGNNVFSRAMGSLSIGSFNEVSTDVADTETEGPTDRIFQIGNGSQNNSDESQNVRKNALTLLRNGNLGLGKNALNPKYILEVDGRPRILHNGVTAGIHFDNSSHVERGFVGMKTDDEVGFFLDNWQLWVNNDGNAFLNGNVSLTSDARLKHNLSPLSGSLLKIRDLQGYHYNWIDKTKEQSLQTGLIAQQVEKLFPELVKTDANGFKSVNYIGLVPHLIESVKELNEKNELLTSQNQIFKEQAALIMSKLDAMEARLNASEQAKSELKTK
;
A
#
# COMPACT_ATOMS: atom_id res chain seq x y z
N MET A 1 8.76 -55.41 17.95
CA MET A 1 9.17 -54.87 19.28
C MET A 1 10.68 -54.87 19.55
N LYS A 2 11.51 -55.69 18.89
CA LYS A 2 12.97 -55.67 19.07
C LYS A 2 13.77 -54.48 18.47
N PRO A 3 13.34 -53.77 17.40
CA PRO A 3 14.11 -52.63 16.88
C PRO A 3 13.87 -51.32 17.67
N LEU A 4 12.73 -51.19 18.36
CA LEU A 4 12.39 -50.00 19.15
C LEU A 4 13.18 -49.95 20.47
N PHE A 5 13.49 -51.11 21.05
CA PHE A 5 14.24 -51.22 22.30
C PHE A 5 15.74 -50.89 22.12
N PHE A 6 16.32 -51.24 20.96
CA PHE A 6 17.70 -50.88 20.63
C PHE A 6 17.87 -49.39 20.35
N PHE A 7 16.85 -48.75 19.76
CA PHE A 7 16.84 -47.30 19.52
C PHE A 7 16.70 -46.50 20.82
N LEU A 8 15.94 -47.00 21.81
CA LEU A 8 15.80 -46.37 23.12
C LEU A 8 17.09 -46.43 23.97
N ILE A 9 17.87 -47.51 23.83
CA ILE A 9 19.18 -47.68 24.51
C ILE A 9 20.26 -46.80 23.86
N LEU A 10 20.18 -46.57 22.55
CA LEU A 10 21.04 -45.63 21.84
C LEU A 10 20.70 -44.16 22.19
N LEU A 11 19.43 -43.87 22.49
CA LEU A 11 18.97 -42.54 22.91
C LEU A 11 19.37 -42.18 24.36
N PHE A 12 19.66 -43.17 25.21
CA PHE A 12 20.09 -42.96 26.60
C PHE A 12 21.61 -42.91 26.81
N THR A 13 22.40 -43.13 25.75
CA THR A 13 23.87 -43.08 25.80
C THR A 13 24.47 -41.74 25.39
N ILE A 14 23.66 -40.71 25.14
CA ILE A 14 24.11 -39.31 25.12
C ILE A 14 24.24 -38.83 26.56
N ILE A 15 25.21 -39.41 27.26
CA ILE A 15 25.72 -38.85 28.50
C ILE A 15 26.40 -37.55 28.10
N THR A 16 26.00 -36.47 28.76
CA THR A 16 26.63 -35.17 28.74
C THR A 16 28.16 -35.34 28.82
N ALA A 17 28.84 -35.23 27.68
CA ALA A 17 30.27 -35.01 27.66
C ALA A 17 30.48 -33.59 28.19
N LYS A 18 30.58 -33.47 29.52
CA LYS A 18 31.14 -32.28 30.12
C LYS A 18 32.61 -32.27 29.73
N ALA A 19 32.94 -31.49 28.71
CA ALA A 19 34.31 -31.02 28.49
C ALA A 19 34.66 -30.04 29.61
N GLN A 20 34.74 -30.53 30.85
CA GLN A 20 35.40 -29.79 31.90
C GLN A 20 36.90 -30.00 31.68
N ALA A 21 37.62 -28.89 31.57
CA ALA A 21 39.08 -28.94 31.64
C ALA A 21 39.44 -29.76 32.89
N PRO A 22 40.38 -30.73 32.79
CA PRO A 22 40.76 -31.51 33.95
C PRO A 22 41.11 -30.58 35.10
N GLU A 23 40.54 -30.81 36.29
CA GLU A 23 40.85 -30.04 37.50
C GLU A 23 42.19 -30.49 38.07
N GLN A 24 43.21 -30.45 37.23
CA GLN A 24 44.58 -30.85 37.51
C GLN A 24 45.52 -30.24 36.46
N PHE A 25 46.79 -30.08 36.81
CA PHE A 25 47.82 -29.70 35.85
C PHE A 25 49.07 -30.57 36.00
N SER A 26 49.78 -30.79 34.90
CA SER A 26 50.96 -31.66 34.88
C SER A 26 52.16 -30.96 35.53
N PHE A 27 52.88 -31.72 36.35
CA PHE A 27 54.17 -31.32 36.89
C PHE A 27 55.17 -32.46 36.71
N GLN A 28 56.37 -32.13 36.24
CA GLN A 28 57.45 -33.08 36.07
C GLN A 28 58.70 -32.55 36.75
N GLY A 29 59.35 -33.40 37.53
CA GLY A 29 60.56 -33.06 38.27
C GLY A 29 61.60 -34.17 38.18
N VAL A 30 62.80 -33.87 38.69
CA VAL A 30 63.90 -34.83 38.80
C VAL A 30 64.29 -34.96 40.27
N ALA A 31 64.08 -36.14 40.84
CA ALA A 31 64.50 -36.47 42.20
C ALA A 31 66.01 -36.76 42.23
N ARG A 32 66.74 -36.03 43.08
CA ARG A 32 68.18 -36.21 43.29
C ARG A 32 68.46 -36.40 44.78
N GLY A 33 69.42 -37.27 45.08
CA GLY A 33 69.94 -37.45 46.43
C GLY A 33 70.83 -36.28 46.85
N VAL A 34 71.23 -36.27 48.12
CA VAL A 34 72.15 -35.26 48.69
C VAL A 34 73.54 -35.26 48.03
N ASP A 35 73.90 -36.36 47.36
CA ASP A 35 75.12 -36.52 46.56
C ASP A 35 74.96 -36.06 45.10
N GLY A 36 73.79 -35.50 44.74
CA GLY A 36 73.46 -35.01 43.41
C GLY A 36 73.10 -36.11 42.40
N LYS A 37 73.19 -37.39 42.78
CA LYS A 37 72.84 -38.52 41.92
C LYS A 37 71.32 -38.67 41.81
N PRO A 38 70.81 -39.14 40.65
CA PRO A 38 69.39 -39.42 40.52
C PRO A 38 68.93 -40.49 41.52
N ILE A 39 67.76 -40.26 42.12
CA ILE A 39 67.05 -41.30 42.87
C ILE A 39 66.25 -42.09 41.84
N SER A 40 66.80 -43.22 41.40
CA SER A 40 66.32 -43.94 40.22
C SER A 40 65.52 -45.19 40.58
N ASP A 41 64.49 -45.48 39.77
CA ASP A 41 63.72 -46.73 39.79
C ASP A 41 63.10 -47.09 41.16
N VAL A 42 62.77 -46.06 41.95
CA VAL A 42 62.12 -46.18 43.26
C VAL A 42 60.86 -45.30 43.35
N ILE A 43 59.95 -45.66 44.25
CA ILE A 43 58.78 -44.83 44.57
C ILE A 43 59.20 -43.78 45.58
N VAL A 44 59.15 -42.52 45.19
CA VAL A 44 59.34 -41.38 46.09
C VAL A 44 57.99 -40.89 46.60
N ARG A 45 57.98 -40.17 47.72
CA ARG A 45 56.78 -39.51 48.20
C ARG A 45 56.91 -38.01 48.04
N LEU A 46 55.95 -37.39 47.38
CA LEU A 46 55.94 -35.94 47.16
C LEU A 46 54.74 -35.32 47.86
N ARG A 47 54.97 -34.23 48.57
CA ARG A 47 53.92 -33.38 49.10
C ARG A 47 53.91 -32.09 48.29
N VAL A 48 52.73 -31.74 47.79
CA VAL A 48 52.50 -30.50 47.07
C VAL A 48 51.60 -29.64 47.95
N THR A 49 52.05 -28.43 48.25
CA THR A 49 51.25 -27.43 48.95
C THR A 49 51.09 -26.20 48.06
N ILE A 50 49.86 -25.71 47.95
CA ILE A 50 49.55 -24.46 47.29
C ILE A 50 49.32 -23.41 48.37
N HIS A 51 50.13 -22.35 48.33
CA HIS A 51 49.98 -21.17 49.15
C HIS A 51 49.34 -20.04 48.36
N SER A 52 48.61 -19.15 49.03
CA SER A 52 48.11 -17.91 48.43
C SER A 52 48.95 -16.71 48.86
N GLU A 53 48.93 -15.64 48.04
CA GLU A 53 49.45 -14.29 48.31
C GLU A 53 50.98 -14.14 48.42
N SER A 54 51.71 -15.14 48.93
CA SER A 54 53.18 -15.10 49.03
C SER A 54 53.83 -16.49 49.08
N LEU A 55 55.16 -16.55 48.96
CA LEU A 55 55.98 -17.79 48.98
C LEU A 55 55.81 -18.65 50.26
N MET A 56 55.39 -18.04 51.36
CA MET A 56 55.12 -18.68 52.66
C MET A 56 53.75 -18.25 53.23
N GLY A 57 52.80 -17.95 52.34
CA GLY A 57 51.44 -17.57 52.72
C GLY A 57 50.65 -18.72 53.35
N PRO A 58 49.34 -18.54 53.59
CA PRO A 58 48.50 -19.62 54.08
C PRO A 58 48.36 -20.73 53.04
N SER A 59 48.44 -21.98 53.50
CA SER A 59 48.20 -23.18 52.67
C SER A 59 46.70 -23.28 52.34
N VAL A 60 46.34 -23.09 51.09
CA VAL A 60 44.95 -23.21 50.60
C VAL A 60 44.62 -24.62 50.12
N TYR A 61 45.65 -25.41 49.77
CA TYR A 61 45.48 -26.81 49.37
C TYR A 61 46.76 -27.61 49.57
N GLN A 62 46.63 -28.87 49.97
CA GLN A 62 47.76 -29.78 50.11
C GLN A 62 47.39 -31.20 49.69
N GLU A 63 48.27 -31.86 48.94
CA GLU A 63 48.11 -33.23 48.50
C GLU A 63 49.42 -34.01 48.53
N ILE A 64 49.32 -35.34 48.53
CA ILE A 64 50.46 -36.26 48.51
C ILE A 64 50.39 -37.18 47.29
N HIS A 65 51.52 -37.31 46.62
CA HIS A 65 51.75 -38.24 45.51
C HIS A 65 52.79 -39.30 45.88
N ARG A 66 52.70 -40.45 45.20
CA ARG A 66 53.67 -41.56 45.30
C ARG A 66 54.14 -42.00 43.90
N PRO A 67 54.75 -41.12 43.10
CA PRO A 67 55.12 -41.49 41.75
C PRO A 67 56.39 -42.37 41.75
N PRO A 68 56.51 -43.32 40.79
CA PRO A 68 57.77 -43.94 40.50
C PRO A 68 58.72 -42.94 39.81
N THR A 69 60.01 -43.07 40.09
CA THR A 69 61.10 -42.41 39.35
C THR A 69 61.62 -43.32 38.26
N ASN A 70 62.09 -42.78 37.12
CA ASN A 70 62.77 -43.56 36.09
C ASN A 70 64.30 -43.65 36.37
N THR A 71 65.05 -44.28 35.47
CA THR A 71 66.51 -44.44 35.58
C THR A 71 67.28 -43.11 35.69
N ASN A 72 66.69 -41.99 35.27
CA ASN A 72 67.25 -40.64 35.39
C ASN A 72 66.67 -39.83 36.57
N GLY A 73 65.91 -40.46 37.47
CA GLY A 73 65.26 -39.84 38.61
C GLY A 73 64.05 -38.98 38.26
N VAL A 74 63.56 -39.02 37.02
CA VAL A 74 62.42 -38.22 36.57
C VAL A 74 61.12 -38.82 37.10
N PHE A 75 60.25 -37.99 37.65
CA PHE A 75 58.88 -38.33 38.02
C PHE A 75 57.89 -37.37 37.37
N THR A 76 56.68 -37.84 37.10
CA THR A 76 55.57 -37.04 36.58
C THR A 76 54.36 -37.22 37.47
N ILE A 77 53.74 -36.10 37.87
CA ILE A 77 52.50 -36.07 38.66
C ILE A 77 51.47 -35.16 37.98
N ALA A 78 50.20 -35.40 38.29
CA ALA A 78 49.11 -34.49 37.95
C ALA A 78 48.64 -33.84 39.25
N ILE A 79 49.00 -32.58 39.45
CA ILE A 79 48.66 -31.84 40.66
C ILE A 79 47.16 -31.57 40.67
N GLY A 80 46.48 -31.91 41.76
CA GLY A 80 45.01 -31.93 41.88
C GLY A 80 44.43 -33.36 41.83
N LYS A 81 45.26 -34.37 41.57
CA LYS A 81 44.87 -35.80 41.55
C LYS A 81 45.55 -36.66 42.62
N GLY A 82 46.27 -36.04 43.54
CA GLY A 82 46.95 -36.72 44.64
C GLY A 82 45.98 -37.10 45.76
N ASN A 83 46.52 -37.74 46.79
CA ASN A 83 45.76 -37.96 48.02
C ASN A 83 45.72 -36.64 48.81
N VAL A 84 44.55 -36.01 48.85
CA VAL A 84 44.33 -34.73 49.53
C VAL A 84 44.62 -34.86 51.02
N VAL A 85 45.41 -33.93 51.55
CA VAL A 85 45.72 -33.80 52.99
C VAL A 85 44.85 -32.71 53.61
N SER A 86 44.69 -31.58 52.92
CA SER A 86 43.85 -30.46 53.36
C SER A 86 43.43 -29.57 52.18
N GLY A 87 42.33 -28.83 52.36
CA GLY A 87 41.73 -27.98 51.34
C GLY A 87 40.93 -28.74 50.27
N ASN A 88 40.35 -27.99 49.33
CA ASN A 88 39.62 -28.53 48.18
C ASN A 88 40.16 -27.86 46.90
N PHE A 89 40.67 -28.66 45.96
CA PHE A 89 41.32 -28.15 44.75
C PHE A 89 40.39 -27.30 43.88
N THR A 90 39.09 -27.62 43.87
CA THR A 90 38.07 -26.93 43.06
C THR A 90 37.62 -25.60 43.65
N GLU A 91 37.86 -25.41 44.94
CA GLU A 91 37.51 -24.19 45.69
C GLU A 91 38.69 -23.22 45.82
N ILE A 92 39.88 -23.59 45.34
CA ILE A 92 41.03 -22.69 45.32
C ILE A 92 40.66 -21.43 44.51
N PRO A 93 40.83 -20.22 45.07
CA PRO A 93 40.43 -18.97 44.43
C PRO A 93 41.46 -18.53 43.38
N TRP A 94 41.73 -19.38 42.38
CA TRP A 94 42.72 -19.18 41.30
C TRP A 94 42.66 -17.82 40.60
N LYS A 95 41.48 -17.17 40.63
CA LYS A 95 41.21 -15.88 39.98
C LYS A 95 41.54 -14.66 40.82
N ALA A 96 41.55 -14.78 42.15
CA ALA A 96 41.55 -13.63 43.05
C ALA A 96 42.93 -13.31 43.62
N LEU A 97 43.77 -14.33 43.80
CA LEU A 97 45.04 -14.23 44.49
C LEU A 97 46.18 -14.81 43.65
N GLU A 98 47.40 -14.36 43.91
CA GLU A 98 48.59 -15.05 43.41
C GLU A 98 48.76 -16.37 44.17
N HIS A 99 49.18 -17.42 43.47
CA HIS A 99 49.35 -18.74 44.06
C HIS A 99 50.80 -19.21 43.90
N PHE A 100 51.30 -19.91 44.90
CA PHE A 100 52.67 -20.42 44.95
C PHE A 100 52.63 -21.92 45.23
N ILE A 101 53.45 -22.68 44.52
CA ILE A 101 53.60 -24.12 44.72
C ILE A 101 54.85 -24.38 45.56
N GLN A 102 54.65 -25.00 46.72
CA GLN A 102 55.70 -25.59 47.54
C GLN A 102 55.77 -27.09 47.27
N LEU A 103 56.98 -27.59 47.09
CA LEU A 103 57.26 -29.01 46.90
C LEU A 103 58.09 -29.56 48.06
N GLU A 104 57.69 -30.71 48.58
CA GLU A 104 58.46 -31.44 49.57
C GLU A 104 58.61 -32.90 49.13
N ILE A 105 59.76 -33.52 49.36
CA ILE A 105 60.04 -34.91 48.95
C ILE A 105 60.55 -35.75 50.12
N ASP A 106 60.06 -36.98 50.23
CA ASP A 106 60.72 -38.04 50.97
C ASP A 106 61.34 -39.03 49.96
N PRO A 107 62.68 -39.07 49.84
CA PRO A 107 63.37 -39.89 48.86
C PRO A 107 63.32 -41.38 49.17
N THR A 108 62.96 -41.76 50.40
CA THR A 108 62.81 -43.15 50.85
C THR A 108 61.36 -43.66 50.77
N GLY A 109 60.41 -42.77 50.42
CA GLY A 109 58.98 -43.08 50.36
C GLY A 109 58.27 -43.13 51.73
N GLY A 110 58.95 -42.69 52.79
CA GLY A 110 58.49 -42.65 54.18
C GLY A 110 57.57 -41.46 54.52
N ASN A 111 57.79 -40.81 55.66
CA ASN A 111 57.07 -39.61 56.12
C ASN A 111 57.98 -38.40 56.41
N ASP A 112 59.29 -38.50 56.15
CA ASP A 112 60.27 -37.47 56.48
C ASP A 112 60.53 -36.59 55.26
N PHE A 113 59.68 -35.57 55.10
CA PHE A 113 59.71 -34.69 53.93
C PHE A 113 60.80 -33.62 54.04
N ILE A 114 61.55 -33.48 52.97
CA ILE A 114 62.54 -32.42 52.74
C ILE A 114 61.90 -31.35 51.86
N ASN A 115 61.89 -30.10 52.32
CA ASN A 115 61.38 -28.97 51.55
C ASN A 115 62.33 -28.63 50.38
N LEU A 116 61.81 -28.66 49.16
CA LEU A 116 62.55 -28.36 47.92
C LEU A 116 62.42 -26.89 47.48
N GLY A 117 61.61 -26.10 48.20
CA GLY A 117 61.36 -24.69 47.93
C GLY A 117 59.93 -24.41 47.44
N SER A 118 59.61 -23.12 47.40
CA SER A 118 58.35 -22.57 46.87
C SER A 118 58.62 -21.73 45.63
N THR A 119 57.73 -21.80 44.64
CA THR A 119 57.79 -20.96 43.42
C THR A 119 56.40 -20.44 43.06
N GLN A 120 56.32 -19.30 42.36
CA GLN A 120 55.03 -18.75 41.92
C GLN A 120 54.46 -19.57 40.76
N LEU A 121 53.17 -19.86 40.80
CA LEU A 121 52.44 -20.47 39.69
C LEU A 121 52.13 -19.38 38.64
N LEU A 122 52.80 -19.45 37.50
CA LEU A 122 52.56 -18.57 36.36
C LEU A 122 51.57 -19.19 35.38
N SER A 123 50.79 -18.36 34.68
CA SER A 123 49.84 -18.83 33.66
C SER A 123 50.57 -19.41 32.44
N VAL A 124 50.06 -20.53 31.92
CA VAL A 124 50.49 -21.08 30.63
C VAL A 124 49.95 -20.24 29.47
N PRO A 125 50.62 -20.18 28.30
CA PRO A 125 50.19 -19.34 27.17
C PRO A 125 48.74 -19.57 26.71
N TYR A 126 48.24 -20.81 26.78
CA TYR A 126 46.85 -21.13 26.46
C TYR A 126 45.86 -20.57 27.48
N ALA A 127 46.23 -20.51 28.77
CA ALA A 127 45.40 -19.94 29.82
C ALA A 127 45.30 -18.41 29.72
N LEU A 128 46.29 -17.74 29.12
CA LEU A 128 46.22 -16.29 28.85
C LEU A 128 45.10 -15.94 27.85
N GLN A 129 44.76 -16.85 26.93
CA GLN A 129 43.64 -16.66 25.99
C GLN A 129 42.28 -16.73 26.68
N ALA A 130 42.15 -17.48 27.78
CA ALA A 130 40.92 -17.54 28.58
C ALA A 130 40.60 -16.22 29.33
N ARG A 131 41.56 -15.28 29.42
CA ARG A 131 41.35 -13.95 29.99
C ARG A 131 40.40 -13.09 29.15
N GLU A 132 40.32 -13.32 27.84
CA GLU A 132 39.38 -12.60 26.97
C GLU A 132 37.95 -13.11 27.12
N ALA A 133 37.78 -14.42 27.35
CA ALA A 133 36.47 -15.03 27.60
C ALA A 133 35.82 -14.59 28.94
N THR A 134 36.61 -14.06 29.88
CA THR A 134 36.10 -13.63 31.20
C THR A 134 35.30 -12.33 31.16
N GLN A 135 35.42 -11.54 30.08
CA GLN A 135 34.70 -10.26 29.92
C GLN A 135 33.17 -10.45 29.83
N TRP A 136 32.71 -11.62 29.37
CA TRP A 136 31.28 -11.92 29.21
C TRP A 136 30.52 -12.16 30.53
N ASN A 137 31.23 -12.41 31.65
CA ASN A 137 30.62 -12.82 32.93
C ASN A 137 30.58 -11.71 34.00
N GLN A 138 31.00 -10.48 33.70
CA GLN A 138 31.17 -9.42 34.70
C GLN A 138 30.19 -8.23 34.55
N GLY A 139 29.20 -8.32 33.67
CA GLY A 139 28.27 -7.19 33.43
C GLY A 139 28.93 -5.95 32.81
N ILE A 140 30.18 -6.10 32.36
CA ILE A 140 30.93 -5.08 31.61
C ILE A 140 30.52 -5.21 30.14
N PRO A 141 30.22 -4.11 29.42
CA PRO A 141 29.96 -4.16 27.99
C PRO A 141 31.10 -4.86 27.26
N VAL A 142 30.80 -5.94 26.55
CA VAL A 142 31.76 -6.62 25.68
C VAL A 142 31.93 -5.77 24.43
N VAL A 143 32.92 -4.88 24.45
CA VAL A 143 33.28 -4.04 23.30
C VAL A 143 34.29 -4.80 22.45
N GLN A 144 33.79 -5.52 21.43
CA GLN A 144 34.64 -6.15 20.43
C GLN A 144 34.95 -5.15 19.30
N SER A 145 36.16 -4.57 19.36
CA SER A 145 36.70 -3.75 18.27
C SER A 145 37.62 -4.60 17.38
N LEU A 146 37.32 -4.70 16.10
CA LEU A 146 38.27 -5.26 15.14
C LEU A 146 39.37 -4.23 14.83
N LYS A 147 40.62 -4.65 14.94
CA LYS A 147 41.77 -3.90 14.40
C LYS A 147 42.23 -4.63 13.14
N LEU A 148 41.78 -4.19 11.96
CA LEU A 148 42.42 -4.62 10.72
C LEU A 148 43.82 -3.98 10.67
N GLY A 149 44.84 -4.79 10.31
CA GLY A 149 46.14 -4.22 9.95
C GLY A 149 45.99 -3.37 8.68
N SER A 150 46.78 -2.31 8.56
CA SER A 150 46.73 -1.35 7.43
C SER A 150 46.95 -1.96 6.04
N GLU A 151 47.30 -3.24 5.95
CA GLU A 151 47.51 -3.99 4.71
C GLU A 151 46.30 -4.81 4.23
N ILE A 152 45.18 -4.80 4.97
CA ILE A 152 44.01 -5.64 4.66
C ILE A 152 42.85 -4.75 4.23
N ASP A 153 42.59 -4.74 2.92
CA ASP A 153 41.36 -4.18 2.36
C ASP A 153 40.33 -5.30 2.21
N PRO A 154 39.26 -5.33 3.02
CA PRO A 154 38.21 -6.35 2.92
C PRO A 154 37.40 -6.29 1.62
N ASN A 155 37.59 -5.26 0.78
CA ASN A 155 36.97 -5.14 -0.54
C ASN A 155 37.95 -5.50 -1.70
N SER A 156 39.15 -6.00 -1.39
CA SER A 156 40.14 -6.46 -2.38
C SER A 156 39.80 -7.87 -2.94
N ASP A 157 40.79 -8.60 -3.50
CA ASP A 157 40.58 -9.94 -4.06
C ASP A 157 39.93 -10.86 -2.99
N PRO A 158 38.70 -11.36 -3.21
CA PRO A 158 38.01 -12.21 -2.24
C PRO A 158 38.72 -13.56 -2.00
N ASN A 159 39.69 -13.92 -2.84
CA ASN A 159 40.49 -15.13 -2.68
C ASN A 159 41.84 -14.88 -1.97
N ASP A 160 42.16 -13.64 -1.58
CA ASP A 160 43.38 -13.37 -0.82
C ASP A 160 43.32 -14.14 0.51
N PRO A 161 44.32 -14.98 0.84
CA PRO A 161 44.40 -15.67 2.13
C PRO A 161 44.27 -14.74 3.35
N LYS A 162 44.69 -13.48 3.22
CA LYS A 162 44.54 -12.44 4.25
C LYS A 162 43.07 -12.07 4.47
N VAL A 163 42.25 -12.06 3.42
CA VAL A 163 40.81 -11.75 3.45
C VAL A 163 39.99 -12.97 3.89
N LEU A 164 40.34 -14.16 3.40
CA LEU A 164 39.67 -15.44 3.74
C LEU A 164 39.61 -15.71 5.25
N LYS A 165 40.62 -15.26 6.02
CA LYS A 165 40.64 -15.37 7.48
C LYS A 165 39.49 -14.63 8.17
N TYR A 166 38.95 -13.60 7.53
CA TYR A 166 37.90 -12.74 8.08
C TYR A 166 36.52 -13.06 7.55
N MET A 167 36.40 -13.92 6.54
CA MET A 167 35.09 -14.34 6.03
C MET A 167 34.33 -15.16 7.06
N LEU A 168 33.02 -14.97 7.11
CA LEU A 168 32.14 -15.84 7.88
C LEU A 168 32.20 -17.27 7.30
N PRO A 169 32.40 -18.31 8.15
CA PRO A 169 32.24 -19.68 7.71
C PRO A 169 30.80 -19.94 7.28
N ALA A 170 30.56 -21.04 6.57
CA ALA A 170 29.20 -21.49 6.32
C ALA A 170 28.49 -21.67 7.68
N ILE A 171 27.35 -20.99 7.83
CA ILE A 171 26.54 -21.08 9.04
C ILE A 171 25.52 -22.18 8.80
N GLU A 172 25.65 -23.26 9.57
CA GLU A 172 24.66 -24.33 9.59
C GLU A 172 23.31 -23.83 10.10
N ASP A 173 22.24 -24.49 9.67
CA ASP A 173 20.88 -24.16 10.10
C ASP A 173 20.74 -24.30 11.62
N GLY A 174 20.31 -23.23 12.29
CA GLY A 174 20.15 -23.22 13.74
C GLY A 174 19.95 -21.84 14.33
N GLN A 175 19.52 -21.80 15.59
CA GLN A 175 19.46 -20.56 16.37
C GLN A 175 20.88 -20.13 16.74
N THR A 176 21.30 -18.97 16.29
CA THR A 176 22.64 -18.42 16.51
C THR A 176 22.59 -16.92 16.80
N LEU A 177 23.60 -16.44 17.52
CA LEU A 177 23.89 -15.02 17.71
C LEU A 177 25.26 -14.76 17.12
N ILE A 178 25.33 -13.82 16.17
CA ILE A 178 26.55 -13.47 15.46
C ILE A 178 26.72 -11.97 15.53
N TRP A 179 27.80 -11.55 16.18
CA TRP A 179 28.39 -10.25 15.92
C TRP A 179 29.52 -10.47 14.91
N TYR A 180 29.48 -9.73 13.79
CA TYR A 180 30.53 -9.79 12.78
C TYR A 180 31.26 -8.44 12.72
N PRO A 181 32.36 -8.30 13.47
CA PRO A 181 33.07 -7.04 13.61
C PRO A 181 33.54 -6.42 12.28
N VAL A 182 33.96 -7.25 11.31
CA VAL A 182 34.52 -6.79 10.02
C VAL A 182 33.49 -6.00 9.22
N LYS A 183 32.24 -6.45 9.25
CA LYS A 183 31.13 -5.74 8.61
C LYS A 183 30.36 -4.85 9.58
N GLY A 184 30.69 -4.82 10.87
CA GLY A 184 29.88 -4.14 11.88
C GLY A 184 28.42 -4.62 11.91
N SER A 185 28.17 -5.89 11.59
CA SER A 185 26.83 -6.43 11.41
C SER A 185 26.42 -7.35 12.56
N PHE A 186 25.13 -7.33 12.90
CA PHE A 186 24.56 -8.15 13.97
C PHE A 186 23.51 -9.12 13.41
N ARG A 187 23.53 -10.37 13.87
CA ARG A 187 22.56 -11.41 13.58
C ARG A 187 22.08 -12.09 14.86
N ALA A 188 20.78 -12.32 15.01
CA ALA A 188 20.26 -13.09 16.13
C ALA A 188 18.97 -13.83 15.76
N GLY A 189 18.94 -15.15 16.00
CA GLY A 189 17.80 -16.00 15.66
C GLY A 189 18.21 -17.13 14.73
N ASN A 190 17.33 -17.55 13.83
CA ASN A 190 17.60 -18.64 12.91
C ASN A 190 17.95 -18.10 11.52
N ALA A 191 19.17 -18.35 11.05
CA ALA A 191 19.61 -17.94 9.71
C ALA A 191 18.69 -18.54 8.64
N GLY A 192 18.47 -19.87 8.69
CA GLY A 192 17.85 -20.67 7.63
C GLY A 192 18.63 -20.60 6.32
N ASN A 193 18.73 -21.72 5.57
CA ASN A 193 19.24 -21.78 4.20
C ASN A 193 20.44 -20.84 3.90
N GLU A 194 21.43 -20.80 4.80
CA GLU A 194 22.67 -20.01 4.66
C GLU A 194 22.48 -18.48 4.47
N LYS A 195 21.33 -17.90 4.88
CA LYS A 195 21.03 -16.46 4.69
C LYS A 195 22.01 -15.49 5.37
N TRP A 196 22.82 -15.97 6.32
CA TRP A 196 23.79 -15.15 7.06
C TRP A 196 25.23 -15.43 6.68
N ASN A 197 25.49 -16.15 5.58
CA ASN A 197 26.83 -16.25 5.02
C ASN A 197 27.41 -14.86 4.68
N ASP A 198 28.71 -14.80 4.40
CA ASP A 198 29.36 -13.52 4.14
C ASP A 198 28.70 -12.77 2.97
N ALA A 199 28.37 -13.47 1.87
CA ALA A 199 27.77 -12.88 0.68
C ALA A 199 26.39 -12.23 0.91
N LEU A 200 25.61 -12.74 1.86
CA LEU A 200 24.27 -12.25 2.19
C LEU A 200 24.25 -11.37 3.45
N THR A 201 25.43 -10.99 3.94
CA THR A 201 25.60 -10.10 5.09
C THR A 201 26.16 -8.76 4.62
N GLY A 202 25.31 -7.73 4.64
CA GLY A 202 25.69 -6.36 4.28
C GLY A 202 26.55 -5.68 5.34
N GLN A 203 27.34 -4.68 4.94
CA GLN A 203 28.05 -3.82 5.89
C GLN A 203 27.07 -3.04 6.76
N PHE A 204 27.39 -2.85 8.04
CA PHE A 204 26.60 -2.18 9.08
C PHE A 204 25.15 -2.68 9.20
N SER A 205 24.89 -3.93 8.79
CA SER A 205 23.53 -4.46 8.70
C SER A 205 23.06 -5.14 9.99
N PHE A 206 21.75 -5.19 10.19
CA PHE A 206 21.11 -5.82 11.34
C PHE A 206 20.07 -6.84 10.89
N ALA A 207 20.13 -8.09 11.36
CA ALA A 207 19.10 -9.08 11.08
C ALA A 207 18.67 -9.86 12.33
N THR A 208 17.37 -10.04 12.54
CA THR A 208 16.87 -10.89 13.62
C THR A 208 15.56 -11.59 13.30
N GLY A 209 15.36 -12.77 13.89
CA GLY A 209 14.20 -13.63 13.67
C GLY A 209 14.58 -14.89 12.88
N ALA A 210 13.72 -15.37 11.99
CA ALA A 210 13.92 -16.64 11.27
C ALA A 210 13.96 -16.44 9.75
N GLY A 211 15.00 -16.91 9.06
CA GLY A 211 15.08 -16.79 7.59
C GLY A 211 15.23 -15.35 7.11
N THR A 212 15.84 -14.47 7.91
CA THR A 212 16.00 -13.05 7.57
C THR A 212 17.28 -12.79 6.79
N GLU A 213 17.22 -11.89 5.81
CA GLU A 213 18.36 -11.53 4.95
C GLU A 213 18.56 -10.02 4.98
N ALA A 214 19.64 -9.52 5.58
CA ALA A 214 20.04 -8.12 5.53
C ALA A 214 21.35 -7.99 4.74
N SER A 215 21.23 -8.05 3.40
CA SER A 215 22.35 -8.09 2.46
C SER A 215 22.79 -6.71 1.95
N GLY A 216 21.91 -5.71 2.02
CA GLY A 216 22.25 -4.31 1.67
C GLY A 216 23.17 -3.65 2.71
N GLU A 217 23.98 -2.69 2.26
CA GLU A 217 24.76 -1.83 3.17
C GLU A 217 23.82 -1.01 4.06
N CYS A 218 24.08 -0.92 5.37
CA CYS A 218 23.25 -0.27 6.36
C CYS A 218 21.78 -0.76 6.37
N SER A 219 21.52 -1.99 5.94
CA SER A 219 20.15 -2.54 5.87
C SER A 219 19.73 -3.24 7.17
N ALA A 220 18.42 -3.39 7.37
CA ALA A 220 17.88 -4.06 8.54
C ALA A 220 16.70 -4.99 8.21
N ALA A 221 16.73 -6.23 8.72
CA ALA A 221 15.69 -7.24 8.50
C ALA A 221 15.20 -7.85 9.82
N PHE A 222 13.88 -7.88 10.04
CA PHE A 222 13.29 -8.38 11.29
C PHE A 222 12.09 -9.31 11.01
N GLY A 223 11.89 -10.35 11.82
CA GLY A 223 10.72 -11.23 11.73
C GLY A 223 11.02 -12.54 11.00
N THR A 224 10.15 -12.98 10.10
CA THR A 224 10.24 -14.30 9.47
C THR A 224 10.25 -14.19 7.95
N PHE A 225 11.25 -14.78 7.28
CA PHE A 225 11.43 -14.74 5.83
C PHE A 225 11.51 -13.33 5.24
N THR A 226 12.04 -12.35 5.98
CA THR A 226 12.18 -10.97 5.49
C THR A 226 13.51 -10.72 4.81
N LYS A 227 13.52 -9.90 3.75
CA LYS A 227 14.70 -9.55 2.97
C LYS A 227 14.87 -8.04 2.85
N ALA A 228 16.00 -7.51 3.28
CA ALA A 228 16.43 -6.12 3.12
C ALA A 228 17.74 -6.09 2.31
N SER A 229 17.59 -6.03 0.99
CA SER A 229 18.70 -6.14 0.03
C SER A 229 19.12 -4.80 -0.60
N GLY A 230 18.26 -3.79 -0.55
CA GLY A 230 18.64 -2.43 -0.93
C GLY A 230 19.56 -1.79 0.11
N THR A 231 20.46 -0.91 -0.33
CA THR A 231 21.27 -0.08 0.57
C THR A 231 20.36 0.79 1.43
N ARG A 232 20.57 0.82 2.76
CA ARG A 232 19.73 1.51 3.77
C ARG A 232 18.28 1.04 3.82
N ALA A 233 17.99 -0.15 3.27
CA ALA A 233 16.64 -0.69 3.26
C ALA A 233 16.25 -1.33 4.60
N VAL A 234 14.96 -1.29 4.93
CA VAL A 234 14.42 -1.93 6.13
C VAL A 234 13.27 -2.85 5.74
N SER A 235 13.32 -4.11 6.17
CA SER A 235 12.22 -5.08 5.97
C SER A 235 11.79 -5.71 7.29
N MET A 236 10.49 -5.76 7.56
CA MET A 236 9.97 -6.39 8.78
C MET A 236 8.62 -7.11 8.62
N GLY A 237 8.39 -8.11 9.46
CA GLY A 237 7.13 -8.89 9.49
C GLY A 237 7.30 -10.31 8.94
N PHE A 238 6.41 -10.76 8.06
CA PHE A 238 6.43 -12.08 7.43
C PHE A 238 6.59 -11.96 5.92
N ASN A 239 7.58 -12.66 5.35
CA ASN A 239 7.79 -12.78 3.90
C ASN A 239 7.80 -11.43 3.14
N SER A 240 8.42 -10.42 3.75
CA SER A 240 8.44 -9.04 3.25
C SER A 240 9.80 -8.65 2.67
N GLU A 241 9.83 -7.82 1.63
CA GLU A 241 11.04 -7.53 0.84
C GLU A 241 11.24 -6.03 0.64
N ALA A 242 12.36 -5.49 1.10
CA ALA A 242 12.82 -4.14 0.79
C ALA A 242 14.03 -4.25 -0.16
N THR A 243 13.80 -4.04 -1.45
CA THR A 243 14.82 -4.21 -2.51
C THR A 243 15.34 -2.89 -3.06
N GLY A 244 14.56 -1.81 -2.97
CA GLY A 244 15.00 -0.48 -3.40
C GLY A 244 15.98 0.16 -2.41
N THR A 245 16.84 1.05 -2.89
CA THR A 245 17.71 1.87 -2.02
C THR A 245 16.86 2.74 -1.10
N ALA A 246 17.18 2.79 0.20
CA ALA A 246 16.44 3.48 1.25
C ALA A 246 14.94 3.11 1.33
N SER A 247 14.58 1.91 0.88
CA SER A 247 13.19 1.43 0.90
C SER A 247 12.78 0.87 2.26
N PHE A 248 11.49 0.90 2.55
CA PHE A 248 10.92 0.37 3.79
C PHE A 248 9.74 -0.56 3.48
N SER A 249 9.81 -1.82 3.90
CA SER A 249 8.71 -2.78 3.72
C SER A 249 8.31 -3.40 5.05
N ALA A 250 7.03 -3.35 5.41
CA ALA A 250 6.54 -3.98 6.63
C ALA A 250 5.17 -4.63 6.49
N GLY A 251 5.01 -5.82 7.06
CA GLY A 251 3.73 -6.52 7.12
C GLY A 251 3.85 -7.96 6.69
N ASN A 252 2.90 -8.43 5.89
CA ASN A 252 2.81 -9.83 5.46
C ASN A 252 2.81 -9.91 3.92
N PHE A 253 3.79 -10.59 3.31
CA PHE A 253 3.95 -10.66 1.85
C PHE A 253 4.05 -9.29 1.17
N THR A 254 4.82 -8.36 1.72
CA THR A 254 4.98 -7.01 1.16
C THR A 254 6.26 -6.86 0.36
N ARG A 255 6.29 -5.92 -0.61
CA ARG A 255 7.53 -5.55 -1.30
C ARG A 255 7.65 -4.05 -1.55
N ALA A 256 8.77 -3.46 -1.15
CA ALA A 256 9.18 -2.10 -1.47
C ALA A 256 10.32 -2.14 -2.50
N GLY A 257 9.96 -1.97 -3.78
CA GLY A 257 10.84 -2.16 -4.93
C GLY A 257 11.58 -0.90 -5.39
N GLY A 258 10.93 0.25 -5.34
CA GLY A 258 11.49 1.52 -5.78
C GLY A 258 12.45 2.14 -4.77
N THR A 259 13.35 2.99 -5.25
CA THR A 259 14.21 3.83 -4.42
C THR A 259 13.37 4.74 -3.53
N ALA A 260 13.68 4.81 -2.24
CA ALA A 260 12.91 5.52 -1.21
C ALA A 260 11.42 5.14 -1.15
N SER A 261 11.03 3.96 -1.66
CA SER A 261 9.65 3.49 -1.60
C SER A 261 9.30 2.88 -0.26
N VAL A 262 8.03 2.94 0.09
CA VAL A 262 7.49 2.48 1.36
C VAL A 262 6.28 1.58 1.13
N THR A 263 6.22 0.45 1.83
CA THR A 263 5.14 -0.53 1.69
C THR A 263 4.68 -1.04 3.05
N PHE A 264 3.35 -1.02 3.29
CA PHE A 264 2.75 -1.55 4.51
C PHE A 264 1.51 -2.42 4.22
N GLY A 265 1.31 -3.50 4.99
CA GLY A 265 0.04 -4.24 5.01
C GLY A 265 0.15 -5.70 4.60
N ASN A 266 -0.81 -6.20 3.82
CA ASN A 266 -0.87 -7.61 3.39
C ASN A 266 -0.86 -7.74 1.86
N ASN A 267 0.13 -8.43 1.29
CA ASN A 267 0.22 -8.63 -0.16
C ASN A 267 0.30 -7.32 -0.97
N VAL A 268 1.05 -6.34 -0.48
CA VAL A 268 1.18 -4.99 -1.07
C VAL A 268 2.54 -4.80 -1.73
N PHE A 269 2.58 -4.10 -2.87
CA PHE A 269 3.78 -3.86 -3.68
C PHE A 269 3.92 -2.38 -4.05
N SER A 270 5.06 -1.77 -3.75
CA SER A 270 5.45 -0.43 -4.24
C SER A 270 6.55 -0.56 -5.27
N ARG A 271 6.40 0.02 -6.47
CA ARG A 271 7.39 -0.09 -7.56
C ARG A 271 8.10 1.22 -7.86
N ALA A 272 7.37 2.32 -7.93
CA ALA A 272 7.93 3.61 -8.29
C ALA A 272 8.85 4.19 -7.20
N MET A 273 9.84 4.96 -7.63
CA MET A 273 10.68 5.76 -6.75
C MET A 273 9.83 6.70 -5.88
N GLY A 274 10.07 6.71 -4.57
CA GLY A 274 9.38 7.56 -3.59
C GLY A 274 7.91 7.20 -3.37
N SER A 275 7.44 6.05 -3.87
CA SER A 275 6.04 5.64 -3.73
C SER A 275 5.70 5.09 -2.35
N LEU A 276 4.45 5.28 -1.94
CA LEU A 276 3.84 4.67 -0.75
C LEU A 276 2.69 3.75 -1.18
N SER A 277 2.71 2.48 -0.77
CA SER A 277 1.57 1.57 -0.95
C SER A 277 1.16 0.96 0.36
N ILE A 278 -0.14 0.99 0.66
CA ILE A 278 -0.71 0.46 1.89
C ILE A 278 -1.93 -0.42 1.64
N GLY A 279 -2.44 -1.10 2.68
CA GLY A 279 -3.70 -1.85 2.64
C GLY A 279 -3.51 -3.34 2.36
N SER A 280 -4.33 -3.88 1.47
CA SER A 280 -4.35 -5.32 1.15
C SER A 280 -4.44 -5.56 -0.34
N PHE A 281 -3.60 -6.45 -0.89
CA PHE A 281 -3.66 -6.92 -2.28
C PHE A 281 -3.83 -5.78 -3.30
N ASN A 282 -2.89 -4.82 -3.34
CA ASN A 282 -2.93 -3.77 -4.35
C ASN A 282 -2.68 -4.33 -5.76
N GLU A 283 -3.26 -3.68 -6.77
CA GLU A 283 -3.15 -4.02 -8.17
C GLU A 283 -1.98 -3.29 -8.81
N VAL A 284 -0.97 -4.04 -9.23
CA VAL A 284 0.30 -3.51 -9.77
C VAL A 284 0.66 -4.11 -11.13
N SER A 285 -0.14 -4.98 -11.73
CA SER A 285 0.19 -5.67 -13.01
C SER A 285 0.57 -4.70 -14.14
N THR A 286 -0.08 -3.54 -14.19
CA THR A 286 0.16 -2.48 -15.19
C THR A 286 1.11 -1.38 -14.70
N ASP A 287 1.65 -1.51 -13.49
CA ASP A 287 2.63 -0.57 -12.94
C ASP A 287 4.02 -0.91 -13.47
N VAL A 288 4.46 -0.14 -14.47
CA VAL A 288 5.73 -0.30 -15.19
C VAL A 288 6.74 0.78 -14.80
N ALA A 289 6.61 1.36 -13.60
CA ALA A 289 7.52 2.39 -13.12
C ALA A 289 8.97 1.90 -13.06
N ASP A 290 9.89 2.78 -13.44
CA ASP A 290 11.31 2.61 -13.20
C ASP A 290 11.58 2.74 -11.69
N THR A 291 12.47 1.90 -11.15
CA THR A 291 12.71 1.85 -9.71
C THR A 291 13.65 2.95 -9.22
N GLU A 292 14.33 3.66 -10.11
CA GLU A 292 15.37 4.64 -9.79
C GLU A 292 15.12 6.04 -10.38
N THR A 293 14.22 6.16 -11.36
CA THR A 293 13.89 7.42 -12.02
C THR A 293 12.41 7.75 -11.91
N GLU A 294 12.09 9.04 -11.92
CA GLU A 294 10.72 9.53 -11.77
C GLU A 294 10.01 9.63 -13.13
N GLY A 295 8.88 8.94 -13.26
CA GLY A 295 7.95 9.04 -14.39
C GLY A 295 6.69 9.84 -14.02
N PRO A 296 6.10 10.61 -14.97
CA PRO A 296 4.88 11.38 -14.70
C PRO A 296 3.66 10.50 -14.40
N THR A 297 3.65 9.26 -14.90
CA THR A 297 2.58 8.28 -14.67
C THR A 297 2.89 7.29 -13.56
N ASP A 298 3.95 7.53 -12.78
CA ASP A 298 4.28 6.68 -11.63
C ASP A 298 3.17 6.73 -10.60
N ARG A 299 2.80 5.56 -10.07
CA ARG A 299 1.88 5.48 -8.93
C ARG A 299 2.65 5.78 -7.64
N ILE A 300 2.55 7.01 -7.19
CA ILE A 300 3.26 7.49 -5.99
C ILE A 300 2.49 7.23 -4.70
N PHE A 301 1.17 7.05 -4.76
CA PHE A 301 0.39 6.62 -3.60
C PHE A 301 -0.72 5.65 -4.00
N GLN A 302 -0.77 4.49 -3.34
CA GLN A 302 -1.75 3.45 -3.61
C GLN A 302 -2.33 2.89 -2.30
N ILE A 303 -3.63 2.62 -2.31
CA ILE A 303 -4.31 1.89 -1.23
C ILE A 303 -4.93 0.64 -1.83
N GLY A 304 -4.36 -0.52 -1.52
CA GLY A 304 -4.92 -1.82 -1.89
C GLY A 304 -6.17 -2.14 -1.08
N ASN A 305 -7.22 -2.59 -1.75
CA ASN A 305 -8.44 -3.14 -1.14
C ASN A 305 -8.85 -4.47 -1.78
N GLY A 306 -7.87 -5.19 -2.30
CA GLY A 306 -8.05 -6.54 -2.79
C GLY A 306 -8.25 -7.54 -1.64
N SER A 307 -8.52 -8.78 -2.02
CA SER A 307 -8.83 -9.85 -1.08
C SER A 307 -8.14 -11.14 -1.48
N GLN A 308 -7.70 -11.89 -0.46
CA GLN A 308 -7.25 -13.26 -0.63
C GLN A 308 -8.45 -14.18 -0.95
N ASN A 309 -8.23 -15.15 -1.84
CA ASN A 309 -9.11 -16.28 -2.01
C ASN A 309 -8.47 -17.51 -1.34
N ASN A 310 -9.07 -17.96 -0.24
CA ASN A 310 -8.51 -19.05 0.59
C ASN A 310 -8.60 -20.43 -0.08
N SER A 311 -9.39 -20.59 -1.15
CA SER A 311 -9.50 -21.86 -1.87
C SER A 311 -8.54 -22.00 -3.04
N ASP A 312 -8.07 -20.89 -3.62
CA ASP A 312 -7.17 -20.88 -4.78
C ASP A 312 -6.45 -19.54 -4.87
N GLU A 313 -5.13 -19.53 -4.65
CA GLU A 313 -4.31 -18.31 -4.70
C GLU A 313 -4.28 -17.66 -6.10
N SER A 314 -4.50 -18.43 -7.17
CA SER A 314 -4.62 -17.88 -8.53
C SER A 314 -5.86 -16.99 -8.70
N GLN A 315 -6.83 -17.13 -7.80
CA GLN A 315 -8.07 -16.37 -7.75
C GLN A 315 -8.00 -15.20 -6.74
N ASN A 316 -6.81 -14.89 -6.20
CA ASN A 316 -6.62 -13.69 -5.40
C ASN A 316 -7.01 -12.45 -6.21
N VAL A 317 -7.81 -11.59 -5.61
CA VAL A 317 -8.34 -10.41 -6.31
C VAL A 317 -7.54 -9.19 -5.89
N ARG A 318 -6.69 -8.68 -6.79
CA ARG A 318 -5.95 -7.44 -6.56
C ARG A 318 -6.74 -6.22 -7.04
N LYS A 319 -6.82 -5.19 -6.21
CA LYS A 319 -7.56 -3.95 -6.50
C LYS A 319 -6.97 -2.79 -5.73
N ASN A 320 -7.12 -1.59 -6.30
CA ASN A 320 -6.84 -0.35 -5.59
C ASN A 320 -8.16 0.36 -5.25
N ALA A 321 -8.29 0.81 -4.00
CA ALA A 321 -9.29 1.77 -3.59
C ALA A 321 -8.91 3.19 -4.05
N LEU A 322 -7.61 3.48 -4.06
CA LEU A 322 -7.04 4.78 -4.41
C LEU A 322 -5.74 4.58 -5.19
N THR A 323 -5.56 5.39 -6.24
CA THR A 323 -4.31 5.50 -7.00
C THR A 323 -4.02 6.98 -7.26
N LEU A 324 -2.88 7.49 -6.81
CA LEU A 324 -2.40 8.83 -7.15
C LEU A 324 -1.16 8.72 -8.02
N LEU A 325 -1.21 9.38 -9.18
CA LEU A 325 -0.08 9.47 -10.10
C LEU A 325 0.79 10.68 -9.78
N ARG A 326 2.08 10.62 -10.16
CA ARG A 326 3.05 11.71 -9.95
C ARG A 326 2.63 13.02 -10.63
N ASN A 327 1.94 12.95 -11.76
CA ASN A 327 1.39 14.12 -12.46
C ASN A 327 0.18 14.78 -11.75
N GLY A 328 -0.27 14.24 -10.61
CA GLY A 328 -1.38 14.77 -9.82
C GLY A 328 -2.75 14.14 -10.14
N ASN A 329 -2.82 13.21 -11.09
CA ASN A 329 -4.09 12.52 -11.39
C ASN A 329 -4.46 11.53 -10.29
N LEU A 330 -5.64 11.70 -9.70
CA LEU A 330 -6.20 10.85 -8.64
C LEU A 330 -7.31 9.95 -9.19
N GLY A 331 -7.15 8.66 -8.98
CA GLY A 331 -8.13 7.62 -9.26
C GLY A 331 -8.74 7.08 -7.96
N LEU A 332 -10.07 7.02 -7.91
CA LEU A 332 -10.82 6.40 -6.83
C LEU A 332 -11.62 5.21 -7.36
N GLY A 333 -11.46 4.05 -6.73
CA GLY A 333 -12.20 2.84 -7.09
C GLY A 333 -11.47 1.85 -8.01
N LYS A 334 -12.08 0.68 -8.10
CA LYS A 334 -11.52 -0.64 -8.47
C LYS A 334 -10.61 -0.66 -9.71
N ASN A 335 -10.83 0.19 -10.71
CA ASN A 335 -10.06 0.21 -11.97
C ASN A 335 -9.41 1.57 -12.31
N ALA A 336 -9.47 2.56 -11.42
CA ALA A 336 -8.86 3.87 -11.65
C ALA A 336 -7.34 3.83 -11.43
N LEU A 337 -6.64 2.94 -12.16
CA LEU A 337 -5.23 2.63 -12.02
C LEU A 337 -4.30 3.54 -12.84
N ASN A 338 -4.86 4.19 -13.87
CA ASN A 338 -4.17 5.15 -14.73
C ASN A 338 -5.09 6.34 -15.03
N PRO A 339 -5.50 7.08 -13.98
CA PRO A 339 -6.42 8.19 -14.11
C PRO A 339 -5.90 9.20 -15.12
N LYS A 340 -6.76 9.63 -16.05
CA LYS A 340 -6.41 10.61 -17.10
C LYS A 340 -6.65 12.04 -16.67
N TYR A 341 -7.43 12.22 -15.62
CA TYR A 341 -7.80 13.52 -15.07
C TYR A 341 -7.40 13.63 -13.61
N ILE A 342 -7.41 14.86 -13.09
CA ILE A 342 -7.09 15.18 -11.70
C ILE A 342 -7.95 14.35 -10.73
N LEU A 343 -9.22 14.12 -11.07
CA LEU A 343 -10.10 13.23 -10.33
C LEU A 343 -10.87 12.32 -11.29
N GLU A 344 -10.67 11.01 -11.16
CA GLU A 344 -11.38 9.97 -11.90
C GLU A 344 -11.97 8.98 -10.89
N VAL A 345 -13.29 8.78 -10.95
CA VAL A 345 -14.01 7.87 -10.06
C VAL A 345 -14.55 6.70 -10.88
N ASP A 346 -14.11 5.48 -10.57
CA ASP A 346 -14.65 4.26 -11.14
C ASP A 346 -16.00 3.92 -10.48
N GLY A 347 -17.08 4.34 -11.13
CA GLY A 347 -18.45 4.15 -10.68
C GLY A 347 -19.20 5.47 -10.52
N ARG A 348 -20.24 5.48 -9.68
CA ARG A 348 -21.04 6.69 -9.41
C ARG A 348 -20.57 7.33 -8.11
N PRO A 349 -20.02 8.56 -8.14
CA PRO A 349 -19.76 9.29 -6.92
C PRO A 349 -21.09 9.64 -6.22
N ARG A 350 -21.08 9.59 -4.88
CA ARG A 350 -22.18 10.10 -4.06
C ARG A 350 -21.66 11.30 -3.28
N ILE A 351 -22.22 12.48 -3.54
CA ILE A 351 -21.91 13.71 -2.82
C ILE A 351 -22.96 13.87 -1.73
N LEU A 352 -22.52 13.79 -0.47
CA LEU A 352 -23.36 13.96 0.70
C LEU A 352 -23.02 15.29 1.37
N HIS A 353 -24.02 15.89 2.01
CA HIS A 353 -23.86 17.09 2.81
C HIS A 353 -24.66 16.95 4.10
N ASN A 354 -24.19 17.58 5.16
CA ASN A 354 -24.85 17.64 6.48
C ASN A 354 -25.34 19.07 6.75
N GLY A 355 -26.26 19.57 5.92
CA GLY A 355 -26.83 20.93 5.98
C GLY A 355 -27.75 21.20 4.78
N VAL A 356 -27.72 22.42 4.21
CA VAL A 356 -28.68 22.86 3.17
C VAL A 356 -28.54 22.23 1.77
N THR A 357 -27.35 22.14 1.16
CA THR A 357 -27.18 21.69 -0.25
C THR A 357 -25.98 20.77 -0.47
N ALA A 358 -26.15 19.67 -1.22
CA ALA A 358 -25.04 18.85 -1.74
C ALA A 358 -24.77 19.21 -3.21
N GLY A 359 -23.52 19.37 -3.62
CA GLY A 359 -23.18 19.69 -5.00
C GLY A 359 -21.70 19.94 -5.27
N ILE A 360 -21.43 20.55 -6.41
CA ILE A 360 -20.09 20.89 -6.91
C ILE A 360 -20.06 22.39 -7.18
N HIS A 361 -19.07 23.07 -6.59
CA HIS A 361 -18.78 24.47 -6.87
C HIS A 361 -17.83 24.62 -8.05
N PHE A 362 -18.02 25.70 -8.80
CA PHE A 362 -17.28 26.06 -10.00
C PHE A 362 -16.83 27.52 -9.88
N ASP A 363 -15.52 27.70 -9.97
CA ASP A 363 -14.90 29.03 -10.00
C ASP A 363 -14.64 29.46 -11.44
N ASN A 364 -14.74 30.76 -11.69
CA ASN A 364 -14.26 31.34 -12.94
C ASN A 364 -12.76 31.65 -12.87
N SER A 365 -12.17 32.14 -13.97
CA SER A 365 -10.74 32.52 -14.03
C SER A 365 -10.32 33.64 -13.09
N SER A 366 -11.24 34.26 -12.35
CA SER A 366 -10.96 35.26 -11.32
C SER A 366 -11.04 34.70 -9.89
N HIS A 367 -11.18 33.38 -9.73
CA HIS A 367 -11.32 32.69 -8.43
C HIS A 367 -12.53 33.19 -7.61
N VAL A 368 -13.58 33.62 -8.29
CA VAL A 368 -14.86 33.92 -7.63
C VAL A 368 -15.77 32.73 -7.78
N GLU A 369 -16.14 32.14 -6.65
CA GLU A 369 -17.09 31.04 -6.54
C GLU A 369 -18.50 31.53 -6.87
N ARG A 370 -18.82 31.51 -8.17
CA ARG A 370 -20.13 31.94 -8.68
C ARG A 370 -21.00 30.78 -9.12
N GLY A 371 -20.37 29.70 -9.60
CA GLY A 371 -21.07 28.56 -10.13
C GLY A 371 -21.28 27.49 -9.06
N PHE A 372 -22.49 26.98 -8.97
CA PHE A 372 -22.78 25.78 -8.19
C PHE A 372 -23.77 24.91 -8.95
N VAL A 373 -23.53 23.61 -8.94
CA VAL A 373 -24.48 22.61 -9.43
C VAL A 373 -24.75 21.62 -8.31
N GLY A 374 -26.01 21.51 -7.92
CA GLY A 374 -26.37 20.66 -6.80
C GLY A 374 -27.82 20.82 -6.37
N MET A 375 -28.10 20.28 -5.19
CA MET A 375 -29.41 20.35 -4.56
C MET A 375 -29.73 21.79 -4.21
N LYS A 376 -30.90 22.27 -4.63
CA LYS A 376 -31.49 23.53 -4.19
C LYS A 376 -32.31 23.33 -2.92
N THR A 377 -33.04 22.23 -2.87
CA THR A 377 -33.78 21.67 -1.72
C THR A 377 -33.69 20.14 -1.82
N ASP A 378 -34.33 19.40 -0.92
CA ASP A 378 -34.35 17.94 -0.99
C ASP A 378 -35.07 17.40 -2.25
N ASP A 379 -35.96 18.20 -2.84
CA ASP A 379 -36.77 17.84 -4.01
C ASP A 379 -36.38 18.60 -5.28
N GLU A 380 -35.37 19.47 -5.23
CA GLU A 380 -34.95 20.31 -6.36
C GLU A 380 -33.44 20.24 -6.61
N VAL A 381 -33.05 20.12 -7.88
CA VAL A 381 -31.64 20.13 -8.32
C VAL A 381 -31.45 21.12 -9.47
N GLY A 382 -30.35 21.87 -9.48
CA GLY A 382 -30.17 22.89 -10.52
C GLY A 382 -28.78 23.50 -10.64
N PHE A 383 -28.75 24.59 -11.40
CA PHE A 383 -27.59 25.42 -11.72
C PHE A 383 -27.77 26.79 -11.07
N PHE A 384 -26.80 27.15 -10.23
CA PHE A 384 -26.70 28.42 -9.53
C PHE A 384 -25.55 29.25 -10.12
N LEU A 385 -25.86 30.50 -10.46
CA LEU A 385 -24.93 31.53 -10.90
C LEU A 385 -25.33 32.84 -10.21
N ASP A 386 -24.76 33.10 -9.03
CA ASP A 386 -25.16 34.16 -8.07
C ASP A 386 -26.63 34.08 -7.57
N ASN A 387 -27.51 33.39 -8.30
CA ASN A 387 -28.88 33.00 -7.99
C ASN A 387 -29.22 31.69 -8.74
N TRP A 388 -30.28 31.00 -8.36
CA TRP A 388 -30.79 29.82 -9.08
C TRP A 388 -31.32 30.25 -10.45
N GLN A 389 -30.65 29.81 -11.52
CA GLN A 389 -31.00 30.20 -12.89
C GLN A 389 -31.89 29.15 -13.57
N LEU A 390 -31.58 27.87 -13.36
CA LEU A 390 -32.28 26.74 -13.93
C LEU A 390 -32.32 25.60 -12.90
N TRP A 391 -33.48 25.03 -12.61
CA TRP A 391 -33.60 23.85 -11.77
C TRP A 391 -34.80 23.00 -12.17
N VAL A 392 -34.80 21.75 -11.72
CA VAL A 392 -35.91 20.82 -11.86
C VAL A 392 -36.38 20.35 -10.49
N ASN A 393 -37.67 20.04 -10.37
CA ASN A 393 -38.23 19.42 -9.17
C ASN A 393 -38.49 17.90 -9.38
N ASN A 394 -38.92 17.22 -8.32
CA ASN A 394 -39.25 15.79 -8.34
C ASN A 394 -40.42 15.41 -9.26
N ASP A 395 -41.35 16.34 -9.55
CA ASP A 395 -42.46 16.15 -10.50
C ASP A 395 -42.02 16.22 -11.99
N GLY A 396 -40.76 16.58 -12.24
CA GLY A 396 -40.20 16.73 -13.57
C GLY A 396 -40.43 18.10 -14.22
N ASN A 397 -40.87 19.09 -13.44
CA ASN A 397 -41.02 20.47 -13.91
C ASN A 397 -39.67 21.16 -13.93
N ALA A 398 -39.39 21.90 -15.02
CA ALA A 398 -38.19 22.71 -15.16
C ALA A 398 -38.54 24.20 -15.02
N PHE A 399 -37.75 24.91 -14.21
CA PHE A 399 -37.92 26.34 -13.96
C PHE A 399 -36.70 27.08 -14.50
N LEU A 400 -36.95 28.17 -15.23
CA LEU A 400 -35.91 29.05 -15.77
C LEU A 400 -36.23 30.48 -15.34
N ASN A 401 -35.25 31.16 -14.73
CA ASN A 401 -35.42 32.55 -14.28
C ASN A 401 -35.26 33.58 -15.42
N GLY A 402 -34.70 33.16 -16.56
CA GLY A 402 -34.52 33.96 -17.77
C GLY A 402 -35.42 33.54 -18.95
N ASN A 403 -35.06 33.99 -20.15
CA ASN A 403 -35.76 33.67 -21.40
C ASN A 403 -35.08 32.53 -22.17
N VAL A 404 -35.87 31.70 -22.86
CA VAL A 404 -35.34 30.72 -23.83
C VAL A 404 -35.13 31.40 -25.18
N SER A 405 -33.87 31.53 -25.61
CA SER A 405 -33.53 32.02 -26.95
C SER A 405 -33.28 30.85 -27.90
N LEU A 406 -33.98 30.80 -29.03
CA LEU A 406 -33.89 29.71 -30.00
C LEU A 406 -33.17 30.17 -31.26
N THR A 407 -32.12 29.44 -31.65
CA THR A 407 -31.32 29.73 -32.85
C THR A 407 -32.17 29.60 -34.11
N SER A 408 -32.25 30.68 -34.90
CA SER A 408 -33.12 30.75 -36.10
C SER A 408 -32.48 31.51 -37.27
N ASP A 409 -31.16 31.72 -37.25
CA ASP A 409 -30.40 32.45 -38.27
C ASP A 409 -30.56 31.80 -39.66
N ALA A 410 -30.75 32.61 -40.70
CA ALA A 410 -30.96 32.13 -42.07
C ALA A 410 -29.78 31.31 -42.60
N ARG A 411 -28.54 31.59 -42.17
CA ARG A 411 -27.33 30.87 -42.58
C ARG A 411 -27.28 29.42 -42.08
N LEU A 412 -28.09 29.10 -41.08
CA LEU A 412 -28.19 27.75 -40.50
C LEU A 412 -29.33 26.94 -41.12
N LYS A 413 -30.01 27.47 -42.15
CA LYS A 413 -31.16 26.86 -42.81
C LYS A 413 -30.91 26.74 -44.31
N HIS A 414 -31.50 25.71 -44.92
CA HIS A 414 -31.49 25.49 -46.36
C HIS A 414 -32.86 24.95 -46.79
N ASN A 415 -33.15 24.95 -48.09
CA ASN A 415 -34.43 24.48 -48.65
C ASN A 415 -35.66 25.16 -48.03
N LEU A 416 -35.65 26.49 -47.97
CA LEU A 416 -36.76 27.26 -47.40
C LEU A 416 -37.98 27.23 -48.34
N SER A 417 -39.11 26.72 -47.85
CA SER A 417 -40.41 26.78 -48.51
C SER A 417 -41.44 27.53 -47.62
N PRO A 418 -42.28 28.40 -48.18
CA PRO A 418 -43.38 29.02 -47.44
C PRO A 418 -44.38 27.97 -46.94
N LEU A 419 -44.98 28.22 -45.77
CA LEU A 419 -46.06 27.38 -45.25
C LEU A 419 -47.40 27.83 -45.88
N SER A 420 -48.27 26.86 -46.18
CA SER A 420 -49.60 27.12 -46.76
C SER A 420 -50.63 26.13 -46.23
N GLY A 421 -51.89 26.53 -46.18
CA GLY A 421 -52.98 25.72 -45.65
C GLY A 421 -52.92 25.56 -44.13
N SER A 422 -52.22 26.48 -43.45
CA SER A 422 -52.04 26.43 -42.00
C SER A 422 -53.38 26.66 -41.28
N LEU A 423 -54.25 27.54 -41.81
CA LEU A 423 -55.53 27.86 -41.19
C LEU A 423 -56.41 26.62 -41.06
N LEU A 424 -56.49 25.80 -42.11
CA LEU A 424 -57.29 24.58 -42.09
C LEU A 424 -56.75 23.59 -41.07
N LYS A 425 -55.43 23.38 -41.03
CA LYS A 425 -54.80 22.46 -40.09
C LYS A 425 -54.92 22.93 -38.63
N ILE A 426 -54.72 24.21 -38.36
CA ILE A 426 -54.88 24.77 -37.00
C ILE A 426 -56.33 24.72 -36.55
N ARG A 427 -57.29 25.02 -37.43
CA ARG A 427 -58.74 24.92 -37.14
C ARG A 427 -59.13 23.50 -36.72
N ASP A 428 -58.52 22.49 -37.32
CA ASP A 428 -58.83 21.08 -37.06
C ASP A 428 -58.09 20.50 -35.83
N LEU A 429 -57.22 21.29 -35.17
CA LEU A 429 -56.65 20.95 -33.86
C LEU A 429 -57.64 21.24 -32.73
N GLN A 430 -57.62 20.38 -31.71
CA GLN A 430 -58.42 20.53 -30.51
C GLN A 430 -57.52 20.67 -29.27
N GLY A 431 -57.79 21.68 -28.45
CA GLY A 431 -57.20 21.83 -27.11
C GLY A 431 -57.94 20.99 -26.09
N TYR A 432 -57.20 20.43 -25.12
CA TYR A 432 -57.74 19.60 -24.06
C TYR A 432 -57.22 20.07 -22.69
N HIS A 433 -58.09 19.97 -21.69
CA HIS A 433 -57.65 19.90 -20.30
C HIS A 433 -57.45 18.44 -19.91
N TYR A 434 -56.41 18.14 -19.14
CA TYR A 434 -56.12 16.78 -18.71
C TYR A 434 -55.41 16.75 -17.36
N ASN A 435 -55.45 15.59 -16.70
CA ASN A 435 -54.59 15.26 -15.58
C ASN A 435 -53.71 14.08 -15.99
N TRP A 436 -52.49 14.02 -15.47
CA TRP A 436 -51.60 12.89 -15.75
C TRP A 436 -52.13 11.62 -15.08
N ILE A 437 -52.15 10.52 -15.83
CA ILE A 437 -52.46 9.18 -15.28
C ILE A 437 -51.30 8.71 -14.38
N ASP A 438 -50.07 9.07 -14.74
CA ASP A 438 -48.87 8.81 -13.97
C ASP A 438 -48.85 9.68 -12.71
N LYS A 439 -48.90 9.02 -11.54
CA LYS A 439 -48.94 9.67 -10.23
C LYS A 439 -47.62 10.32 -9.82
N THR A 440 -46.53 10.03 -10.56
CA THR A 440 -45.21 10.63 -10.31
C THR A 440 -45.04 12.00 -10.97
N LYS A 441 -46.02 12.44 -11.76
CA LYS A 441 -46.04 13.76 -12.41
C LYS A 441 -46.96 14.73 -11.70
N GLU A 442 -46.90 16.00 -12.09
CA GLU A 442 -47.77 17.04 -11.56
C GLU A 442 -49.26 16.68 -11.72
N GLN A 443 -49.99 16.59 -10.60
CA GLN A 443 -51.40 16.18 -10.60
C GLN A 443 -52.39 17.32 -10.83
N SER A 444 -51.92 18.57 -10.88
CA SER A 444 -52.76 19.74 -11.15
C SER A 444 -53.34 19.70 -12.57
N LEU A 445 -54.44 20.41 -12.81
CA LEU A 445 -55.10 20.43 -14.12
C LEU A 445 -54.18 21.06 -15.17
N GLN A 446 -53.83 20.28 -16.19
CA GLN A 446 -52.99 20.71 -17.30
C GLN A 446 -53.84 21.11 -18.51
N THR A 447 -53.25 21.89 -19.41
CA THR A 447 -53.88 22.27 -20.69
C THR A 447 -52.89 22.05 -21.82
N GLY A 448 -53.33 21.43 -22.91
CA GLY A 448 -52.47 21.18 -24.06
C GLY A 448 -53.16 20.47 -25.21
N LEU A 449 -52.34 19.81 -26.03
CA LEU A 449 -52.73 19.08 -27.23
C LEU A 449 -52.40 17.60 -27.08
N ILE A 450 -53.14 16.75 -27.81
CA ILE A 450 -52.84 15.33 -27.92
C ILE A 450 -51.84 15.12 -29.06
N ALA A 451 -50.66 14.57 -28.74
CA ALA A 451 -49.56 14.42 -29.70
C ALA A 451 -49.96 13.60 -30.95
N GLN A 452 -50.79 12.57 -30.79
CA GLN A 452 -51.30 11.73 -31.89
C GLN A 452 -52.21 12.51 -32.86
N GLN A 453 -52.92 13.53 -32.37
CA GLN A 453 -53.72 14.41 -33.23
C GLN A 453 -52.82 15.39 -33.96
N VAL A 454 -51.85 15.98 -33.26
CA VAL A 454 -50.86 16.88 -33.87
C VAL A 454 -50.09 16.17 -34.97
N GLU A 455 -49.65 14.92 -34.75
CA GLU A 455 -48.86 14.15 -35.73
C GLU A 455 -49.59 13.95 -37.07
N LYS A 456 -50.93 13.80 -37.06
CA LYS A 456 -51.72 13.64 -38.30
C LYS A 456 -51.69 14.90 -39.17
N LEU A 457 -51.55 16.07 -38.57
CA LEU A 457 -51.65 17.37 -39.24
C LEU A 457 -50.27 18.02 -39.46
N PHE A 458 -49.38 17.85 -38.48
CA PHE A 458 -48.04 18.40 -38.34
C PHE A 458 -47.05 17.30 -37.87
N PRO A 459 -46.79 16.27 -38.70
CA PRO A 459 -45.89 15.17 -38.34
C PRO A 459 -44.47 15.65 -37.97
N GLU A 460 -44.00 16.74 -38.58
CA GLU A 460 -42.70 17.37 -38.31
C GLU A 460 -42.57 17.97 -36.90
N LEU A 461 -43.69 18.21 -36.22
CA LEU A 461 -43.72 18.77 -34.86
C LEU A 461 -43.83 17.70 -33.78
N VAL A 462 -43.90 16.41 -34.14
CA VAL A 462 -44.04 15.31 -33.19
C VAL A 462 -42.82 14.40 -33.23
N LYS A 463 -42.27 14.10 -32.06
CA LYS A 463 -41.21 13.10 -31.90
C LYS A 463 -41.71 11.93 -31.08
N THR A 464 -41.36 10.71 -31.49
CA THR A 464 -41.64 9.47 -30.76
C THR A 464 -40.35 8.98 -30.11
N ASP A 465 -40.37 8.69 -28.82
CA ASP A 465 -39.23 8.13 -28.09
C ASP A 465 -39.07 6.62 -28.29
N ALA A 466 -38.04 6.03 -27.70
CA ALA A 466 -37.75 4.60 -27.81
C ALA A 466 -38.83 3.68 -27.20
N ASN A 467 -39.66 4.22 -26.30
CA ASN A 467 -40.76 3.49 -25.65
C ASN A 467 -42.09 3.70 -26.37
N GLY A 468 -42.12 4.48 -27.45
CA GLY A 468 -43.32 4.80 -28.22
C GLY A 468 -44.11 6.00 -27.71
N PHE A 469 -43.64 6.73 -26.69
CA PHE A 469 -44.30 7.94 -26.22
C PHE A 469 -44.03 9.11 -27.18
N LYS A 470 -45.06 9.91 -27.43
CA LYS A 470 -45.02 11.04 -28.37
C LYS A 470 -44.94 12.37 -27.63
N SER A 471 -44.12 13.28 -28.13
CA SER A 471 -43.94 14.65 -27.61
C SER A 471 -44.15 15.68 -28.72
N VAL A 472 -44.67 16.87 -28.36
CA VAL A 472 -45.02 17.93 -29.31
C VAL A 472 -44.06 19.12 -29.16
N ASN A 473 -43.53 19.62 -30.28
CA ASN A 473 -42.85 20.90 -30.35
C ASN A 473 -43.88 22.04 -30.45
N TYR A 474 -44.38 22.49 -29.30
CA TYR A 474 -45.37 23.58 -29.24
C TYR A 474 -44.88 24.89 -29.87
N ILE A 475 -43.59 25.20 -29.76
CA ILE A 475 -43.02 26.43 -30.35
C ILE A 475 -43.08 26.36 -31.88
N GLY A 476 -42.95 25.17 -32.46
CA GLY A 476 -43.09 24.96 -33.90
C GLY A 476 -44.51 25.21 -34.45
N LEU A 477 -45.53 25.30 -33.59
CA LEU A 477 -46.87 25.73 -34.01
C LEU A 477 -46.94 27.23 -34.27
N VAL A 478 -46.05 28.04 -33.70
CA VAL A 478 -46.08 29.50 -33.83
C VAL A 478 -46.01 29.96 -35.30
N PRO A 479 -45.10 29.46 -36.16
CA PRO A 479 -45.13 29.74 -37.59
C PRO A 479 -46.46 29.40 -38.28
N HIS A 480 -47.07 28.26 -37.93
CA HIS A 480 -48.38 27.90 -38.48
C HIS A 480 -49.49 28.81 -37.98
N LEU A 481 -49.45 29.27 -36.72
CA LEU A 481 -50.38 30.26 -36.20
C LEU A 481 -50.24 31.60 -36.94
N ILE A 482 -49.01 32.04 -37.23
CA ILE A 482 -48.73 33.26 -38.00
C ILE A 482 -49.36 33.16 -39.40
N GLU A 483 -49.09 32.07 -40.13
CA GLU A 483 -49.66 31.91 -41.48
C GLU A 483 -51.17 31.68 -41.45
N SER A 484 -51.71 31.03 -40.41
CA SER A 484 -53.17 30.87 -40.23
C SER A 484 -53.87 32.22 -40.08
N VAL A 485 -53.27 33.16 -39.33
CA VAL A 485 -53.82 34.51 -39.14
C VAL A 485 -53.77 35.29 -40.46
N LYS A 486 -52.70 35.16 -41.25
CA LYS A 486 -52.60 35.78 -42.58
C LYS A 486 -53.67 35.22 -43.53
N GLU A 487 -53.77 33.90 -43.64
CA GLU A 487 -54.80 33.23 -44.46
C GLU A 487 -56.23 33.61 -44.01
N LEU A 488 -56.46 33.78 -42.70
CA LEU A 488 -57.74 34.24 -42.16
C LEU A 488 -58.03 35.70 -42.55
N ASN A 489 -57.03 36.56 -42.47
CA ASN A 489 -57.17 37.97 -42.86
C ASN A 489 -57.50 38.11 -44.35
N GLU A 490 -56.81 37.37 -45.23
CA GLU A 490 -57.11 37.34 -46.67
C GLU A 490 -58.56 36.92 -46.96
N LYS A 491 -59.06 35.89 -46.25
CA LYS A 491 -60.47 35.48 -46.37
C LYS A 491 -61.44 36.57 -45.90
N ASN A 492 -61.10 37.30 -44.84
CA ASN A 492 -61.93 38.41 -44.34
C ASN A 492 -61.94 39.60 -45.31
N GLU A 493 -60.81 39.94 -45.92
CA GLU A 493 -60.73 40.99 -46.96
C GLU A 493 -61.55 40.60 -48.20
N LEU A 494 -61.48 39.34 -48.61
CA LEU A 494 -62.29 38.81 -49.70
C LEU A 494 -63.79 38.88 -49.37
N LEU A 495 -64.19 38.42 -48.18
CA LEU A 495 -65.58 38.48 -47.73
C LEU A 495 -66.09 39.93 -47.63
N THR A 496 -65.25 40.86 -47.19
CA THR A 496 -65.60 42.29 -47.11
C THR A 496 -65.82 42.87 -48.50
N SER A 497 -64.93 42.56 -49.45
CA SER A 497 -65.06 42.98 -50.84
C SER A 497 -66.31 42.41 -51.51
N GLN A 498 -66.60 41.12 -51.29
CA GLN A 498 -67.82 40.48 -51.79
C GLN A 498 -69.08 41.14 -51.19
N ASN A 499 -69.08 41.43 -49.89
CA ASN A 499 -70.18 42.12 -49.24
C ASN A 499 -70.39 43.54 -49.79
N GLN A 500 -69.31 44.26 -50.14
CA GLN A 500 -69.44 45.57 -50.77
C GLN A 500 -70.05 45.46 -52.16
N ILE A 501 -69.57 44.52 -53.00
CA ILE A 501 -70.13 44.28 -54.33
C ILE A 501 -71.61 43.90 -54.23
N PHE A 502 -71.99 43.03 -53.28
CA PHE A 502 -73.40 42.67 -53.08
C PHE A 502 -74.25 43.85 -52.63
N LYS A 503 -73.73 44.76 -51.80
CA LYS A 503 -74.42 46.00 -51.43
C LYS A 503 -74.62 46.92 -52.63
N GLU A 504 -73.60 47.10 -53.47
CA GLU A 504 -73.68 47.91 -54.69
C GLU A 504 -74.69 47.32 -55.69
N GLN A 505 -74.68 45.99 -55.87
CA GLN A 505 -75.66 45.28 -56.69
C GLN A 505 -77.09 45.42 -56.15
N ALA A 506 -77.29 45.29 -54.84
CA ALA A 506 -78.59 45.47 -54.21
C ALA A 506 -79.13 46.90 -54.41
N ALA A 507 -78.28 47.92 -54.26
CA ALA A 507 -78.64 49.32 -54.52
C ALA A 507 -79.03 49.55 -55.99
N LEU A 508 -78.30 48.95 -56.93
CA LEU A 508 -78.62 49.03 -58.36
C LEU A 508 -79.96 48.36 -58.70
N ILE A 509 -80.25 47.21 -58.10
CA ILE A 509 -81.52 46.50 -58.29
C ILE A 509 -82.68 47.31 -57.72
N MET A 510 -82.55 47.89 -56.52
CA MET A 510 -83.58 48.77 -55.94
C MET A 510 -83.85 49.96 -56.86
N SER A 511 -82.81 50.64 -57.35
CA SER A 511 -82.99 51.76 -58.30
C SER A 511 -83.71 51.34 -59.59
N LYS A 512 -83.42 50.15 -60.13
CA LYS A 512 -84.13 49.62 -61.29
C LYS A 512 -85.58 49.26 -60.98
N LEU A 513 -85.85 48.72 -59.79
CA LEU A 513 -87.19 48.39 -59.32
C LEU A 513 -88.04 49.66 -59.17
N ASP A 514 -87.52 50.69 -58.51
CA ASP A 514 -88.16 52.00 -58.39
C ASP A 514 -88.48 52.60 -59.76
N ALA A 515 -87.54 52.52 -60.71
CA ALA A 515 -87.74 52.99 -62.08
C ALA A 515 -88.81 52.17 -62.84
N MET A 516 -88.92 50.88 -62.55
CA MET A 516 -89.91 50.00 -63.17
C MET A 516 -91.30 50.20 -62.57
N GLU A 517 -91.40 50.40 -61.25
CA GLU A 517 -92.63 50.83 -60.57
C GLU A 517 -93.09 52.20 -61.08
N ALA A 518 -92.19 53.16 -61.24
CA ALA A 518 -92.51 54.45 -61.85
C ALA A 518 -93.06 54.32 -63.28
N ARG A 519 -92.48 53.43 -64.10
CA ARG A 519 -92.99 53.13 -65.45
C ARG A 519 -94.33 52.40 -65.44
N LEU A 520 -94.54 51.50 -64.48
CA LEU A 520 -95.80 50.79 -64.31
C LEU A 520 -96.92 51.76 -63.92
N ASN A 521 -96.67 52.63 -62.95
CA ASN A 521 -97.59 53.70 -62.53
C ASN A 521 -97.92 54.65 -63.70
N ALA A 522 -96.92 55.03 -64.51
CA ALA A 522 -97.14 55.84 -65.72
C ALA A 522 -97.96 55.10 -66.79
N SER A 523 -97.75 53.80 -66.97
CA SER A 523 -98.55 52.97 -67.88
C SER A 523 -99.99 52.78 -67.39
N GLU A 524 -100.21 52.70 -66.08
CA GLU A 524 -101.55 52.62 -65.49
C GLU A 524 -102.30 53.95 -65.64
N GLN A 525 -101.62 55.10 -65.47
CA GLN A 525 -102.17 56.42 -65.78
C GLN A 525 -102.55 56.53 -67.27
N ALA A 526 -101.67 56.14 -68.19
CA ALA A 526 -101.97 56.18 -69.63
C ALA A 526 -103.14 55.26 -70.04
N LYS A 527 -103.29 54.09 -69.39
CA LYS A 527 -104.46 53.21 -69.57
C LYS A 527 -105.75 53.82 -69.03
N SER A 528 -105.69 54.65 -68.00
CA SER A 528 -106.86 55.35 -67.47
C SER A 528 -107.37 56.44 -68.44
N GLU A 529 -106.45 57.13 -69.13
CA GLU A 529 -106.75 58.16 -70.14
C GLU A 529 -107.30 57.56 -71.45
N LEU A 530 -106.86 56.35 -71.83
CA LEU A 530 -107.35 55.64 -73.02
C LEU A 530 -108.75 55.05 -72.86
N LYS A 531 -109.25 54.88 -71.63
CA LYS A 531 -110.64 54.47 -71.34
C LYS A 531 -111.63 55.64 -71.32
N THR A 532 -111.16 56.88 -71.40
CA THR A 532 -111.98 58.10 -71.39
C THR A 532 -112.15 58.76 -72.76
N LYS A 533 -111.64 58.12 -73.82
CA LYS A 533 -111.99 58.38 -75.23
C LYS A 533 -112.77 57.17 -75.76
#